data_AF-A0A946CXP3-F1
#
_entry.id   AF-A0A946CXP3-F1
#
_cell.length_a   1.000
_cell.length_b   1.000
_cell.length_c   1.000
_cell.angle_alpha   90.00
_cell.angle_beta   90.00
_cell.angle_gamma   90.00
#
_symmetry.space_group_name_H-M   'P 1'
#
loop_
_entity.id
_entity.type
_entity.pdbx_description
1 polymer ?
#
loop_
_entity_poly.entity_id
_entity_poly.type
_entity_poly.pdbx_seq_one_letter_code
_entity_poly.pdbx_strand_id
1 'polypeptide(L)' 'MKIHAQTERLLIRDWTRDDFDAYFAIVSDPEVMKHIGNGLPRTREYVDGFFESVLSHRKPEGGLGLRLNIDSQVK' A
#
# COMPACT_ATOMS: atom_id res chain seq x y z
N MET A 1 9.86 -6.03 12.11
CA MET A 1 9.87 -5.97 10.63
C MET A 1 10.30 -7.33 10.09
N LYS A 2 9.45 -8.06 9.36
CA LYS A 2 9.81 -9.33 8.70
C LYS A 2 10.18 -9.07 7.23
N ILE A 3 11.18 -9.78 6.71
CA ILE A 3 11.57 -9.76 5.29
C ILE A 3 10.96 -10.98 4.60
N HIS A 4 10.33 -10.77 3.45
CA HIS A 4 9.68 -11.81 2.65
C HIS A 4 10.50 -12.22 1.43
N ALA A 5 11.27 -11.30 0.82
CA ALA A 5 12.17 -11.59 -0.29
C ALA A 5 13.29 -10.54 -0.39
N GLN A 6 14.40 -10.91 -1.03
CA GLN A 6 15.54 -10.02 -1.26
C GLN A 6 16.15 -10.32 -2.64
N THR A 7 16.58 -9.26 -3.32
CA THR A 7 17.43 -9.31 -4.50
C THR A 7 18.68 -8.46 -4.25
N GLU A 8 19.57 -8.35 -5.23
CA GLU A 8 20.76 -7.48 -5.14
C GLU A 8 20.40 -6.01 -4.82
N ARG A 9 19.26 -5.52 -5.32
CA ARG A 9 18.88 -4.10 -5.22
C ARG A 9 17.64 -3.82 -4.36
N LEU A 10 16.84 -4.85 -4.05
CA LEU A 10 15.52 -4.66 -3.44
C LEU A 10 15.28 -5.61 -2.27
N LEU A 11 14.59 -5.07 -1.26
CA LEU A 11 14.10 -5.80 -0.10
C LEU A 11 12.57 -5.72 -0.08
N ILE A 12 11.90 -6.88 -0.07
CA ILE A 12 10.46 -6.97 0.15
C ILE A 12 10.24 -7.33 1.62
N ARG A 13 9.61 -6.42 2.36
CA ARG A 13 9.41 -6.52 3.82
C ARG A 13 8.01 -6.09 4.22
N ASP A 14 7.66 -6.36 5.48
CA ASP A 14 6.47 -5.80 6.10
C ASP A 14 6.46 -4.27 6.00
N TRP A 15 5.26 -3.71 5.84
CA TRP A 15 4.98 -2.30 6.01
C TRP A 15 5.26 -1.87 7.47
N THR A 16 5.77 -0.66 7.61
CA THR A 16 6.05 0.02 8.89
C THR A 16 5.54 1.45 8.81
N ARG A 17 5.26 2.12 9.94
CA ARG A 17 4.78 3.52 9.90
C ARG A 17 5.76 4.47 9.20
N ASP A 18 7.05 4.16 9.19
CA ASP A 18 8.08 4.98 8.53
C ASP A 18 7.92 5.01 6.99
N ASP A 19 7.15 4.08 6.42
CA ASP A 19 6.87 4.04 4.98
C ASP A 19 5.79 5.03 4.52
N PHE A 20 5.13 5.71 5.47
CA PHE A 20 3.97 6.55 5.20
C PHE A 20 4.25 7.66 4.18
N ASP A 21 5.27 8.48 4.45
CA ASP A 21 5.58 9.64 3.60
C ASP A 21 6.06 9.22 2.22
N ALA A 22 6.87 8.15 2.15
CA ALA A 22 7.35 7.60 0.88
C ALA A 22 6.21 7.05 0.03
N TYR A 23 5.25 6.34 0.64
CA TYR A 23 4.08 5.84 -0.06
C TYR A 23 3.15 6.99 -0.49
N PHE A 24 2.88 7.96 0.40
CA PHE A 24 2.08 9.12 0.07
C PHE A 24 2.65 9.91 -1.12
N ALA A 25 3.97 10.10 -1.18
CA ALA A 25 4.62 10.76 -2.31
C ALA A 25 4.34 10.07 -3.65
N ILE A 26 4.24 8.73 -3.67
CA ILE A 26 3.94 7.97 -4.89
C ILE A 26 2.45 8.09 -5.24
N VAL A 27 1.56 7.88 -4.27
CA VAL A 27 0.12 7.82 -4.55
C VAL A 27 -0.57 9.19 -4.65
N SER A 28 0.12 10.27 -4.31
CA SER A 28 -0.35 11.64 -4.54
C SER A 28 0.10 12.21 -5.89
N ASP A 29 0.98 11.52 -6.62
CA ASP A 29 1.43 11.95 -7.95
C ASP A 29 0.36 11.63 -9.02
N PRO A 30 -0.21 12.64 -9.70
CA PRO A 30 -1.18 12.43 -10.78
C PRO A 30 -0.62 11.63 -11.96
N GLU A 31 0.66 11.78 -12.29
CA GLU A 31 1.29 11.06 -13.40
C GLU A 31 1.43 9.57 -13.12
N VAL A 32 1.60 9.20 -11.85
CA VAL A 32 1.56 7.79 -11.41
C VAL A 32 0.10 7.31 -11.37
N MET A 33 -0.76 8.06 -10.71
CA MET A 33 -2.12 7.60 -10.38
C MET A 33 -3.04 7.52 -11.59
N LYS A 34 -2.78 8.23 -12.69
CA LYS A 34 -3.56 8.10 -13.94
C LYS A 34 -3.62 6.66 -14.48
N HIS A 35 -2.68 5.81 -14.07
CA HIS A 35 -2.62 4.39 -14.44
C HIS A 35 -3.22 3.44 -13.39
N ILE A 36 -3.63 3.93 -12.21
CA ILE A 36 -3.97 3.12 -11.04
C ILE A 36 -5.39 3.44 -10.53
N GLY A 37 -6.22 2.41 -10.38
CA GLY A 37 -7.57 2.55 -9.82
C GLY A 37 -8.46 3.48 -10.66
N ASN A 38 -8.97 4.55 -10.04
CA ASN A 38 -9.84 5.53 -10.68
C ASN A 38 -9.09 6.72 -11.31
N GLY A 39 -7.77 6.67 -11.41
CA GLY A 39 -6.97 7.73 -12.03
C GLY A 39 -6.69 8.93 -11.13
N LEU A 40 -7.29 9.01 -9.93
CA LEU A 40 -7.20 10.17 -9.06
C LEU A 40 -6.07 10.02 -8.02
N PRO A 41 -5.27 11.09 -7.78
CA PRO A 41 -4.36 11.17 -6.64
C PRO A 41 -5.04 10.84 -5.32
N ARG A 42 -4.33 10.15 -4.44
CA ARG A 42 -4.78 9.83 -3.09
C ARG A 42 -4.41 10.94 -2.12
N THR A 43 -5.28 11.19 -1.15
CA THR A 43 -5.04 12.16 -0.08
C THR A 43 -4.27 11.51 1.07
N ARG A 44 -3.74 12.32 1.99
CA ARG A 44 -3.08 11.81 3.20
C ARG A 44 -4.03 10.98 4.06
N GLU A 45 -5.28 11.41 4.18
CA GLU A 45 -6.31 10.73 4.97
C GLU A 45 -6.62 9.33 4.41
N TYR A 46 -6.61 9.19 3.08
CA TYR A 46 -6.72 7.86 2.45
C TYR A 46 -5.53 6.98 2.84
N VAL A 47 -4.31 7.52 2.81
CA VAL A 47 -3.10 6.77 3.17
C VAL A 47 -3.12 6.37 4.64
N ASP A 48 -3.57 7.24 5.55
CA ASP A 48 -3.75 6.88 6.96
C ASP A 48 -4.70 5.69 7.11
N GLY A 49 -5.88 5.73 6.47
CA GLY A 49 -6.81 4.61 6.50
C GLY A 49 -6.24 3.32 5.90
N PHE A 50 -5.43 3.43 4.84
CA PHE A 50 -4.71 2.29 4.27
C PHE A 50 -3.71 1.70 5.28
N PHE A 51 -2.91 2.53 5.95
CA PHE A 51 -1.94 2.07 6.95
C PHE A 51 -2.61 1.44 8.16
N GLU A 52 -3.74 1.98 8.64
CA GLU A 52 -4.53 1.34 9.70
C GLU A 52 -4.98 -0.06 9.27
N SER A 53 -5.44 -0.23 8.03
CA SER A 53 -5.81 -1.53 7.49
C SER A 53 -4.60 -2.47 7.38
N VAL A 54 -3.51 -2.05 6.75
CA VAL A 54 -2.34 -2.89 6.51
C VAL A 54 -1.66 -3.32 7.80
N LEU A 55 -1.54 -2.41 8.77
CA LEU A 55 -0.89 -2.70 10.05
C LEU A 55 -1.77 -3.54 10.97
N SER A 56 -3.10 -3.37 10.93
CA SER A 56 -4.04 -4.21 11.70
C SER A 56 -4.19 -5.63 11.16
N HIS A 57 -3.99 -5.85 9.84
CA HIS A 57 -4.09 -7.17 9.21
C HIS A 57 -2.83 -8.04 9.34
N ARG A 58 -1.83 -7.60 10.11
CA ARG A 58 -0.60 -8.37 10.34
C ARG A 58 -0.88 -9.62 11.19
N LYS A 59 -1.29 -10.71 10.54
CA LYS A 59 -1.31 -12.05 11.14
C LYS A 59 0.14 -12.60 11.21
N PRO A 60 0.49 -13.38 12.25
CA PRO A 60 1.84 -13.95 12.39
C PRO A 60 2.25 -14.86 11.21
N GLU A 61 1.29 -15.47 10.52
CA GLU A 61 1.52 -16.43 9.44
C GLU A 61 1.21 -15.87 8.04
N GLY A 62 2.25 -15.37 7.38
CA GLY A 62 2.53 -15.67 5.96
C GLY A 62 1.65 -15.09 4.84
N GLY A 63 0.70 -14.19 5.12
CA GLY A 63 -0.10 -13.55 4.06
C GLY A 63 0.58 -12.31 3.46
N LEU A 64 0.80 -12.28 2.14
CA LEU A 64 1.15 -11.06 1.42
C LEU A 64 0.01 -10.05 1.57
N GLY A 65 0.26 -8.98 2.33
CA GLY A 65 -0.73 -8.00 2.79
C GLY A 65 -1.31 -7.06 1.72
N LEU A 66 -1.79 -7.59 0.60
CA LEU A 66 -2.76 -6.90 -0.26
C LEU A 66 -4.12 -7.59 -0.11
N ARG A 67 -5.03 -6.95 0.63
CA ARG A 67 -6.45 -7.26 0.52
C ARG A 67 -6.93 -6.60 -0.78
N LEU A 68 -7.03 -7.37 -1.85
CA LEU A 68 -7.74 -6.94 -3.06
C LEU A 68 -9.19 -6.68 -2.66
N ASN A 69 -9.58 -5.40 -2.53
CA ASN A 69 -10.98 -5.00 -2.42
C ASN A 69 -11.62 -5.20 -3.81
N ILE A 70 -12.00 -6.44 -4.11
CA ILE A 70 -12.89 -6.76 -5.23
C ILE A 70 -14.30 -6.51 -4.71
N ASP A 71 -14.67 -5.24 -4.55
CA ASP A 71 -16.07 -4.88 -4.40
C ASP A 71 -16.34 -3.62 -5.23
N SER A 72 -17.02 -3.88 -6.36
CA SER A 72 -18.07 -3.02 -6.92
C SER A 72 -17.67 -1.58 -7.27
N GLN A 73 -17.16 -1.38 -8.48
CA GLN A 73 -17.44 -0.15 -9.25
C GLN A 73 -17.98 -0.56 -10.62
N VAL A 74 -19.19 -1.12 -10.62
CA VAL A 74 -20.07 -1.13 -11.78
C VAL A 74 -21.28 -0.28 -11.39
N LYS A 75 -21.34 0.92 -11.94
CA LYS A 75 -22.59 1.62 -12.21
C LYS A 75 -22.49 2.23 -13.59
#